data_AF-A0A847Q3K2-F1
#
_entry.id   AF-A0A847Q3K2-F1
#
_cell.length_a   1.000
_cell.length_b   1.000
_cell.length_c   1.000
_cell.angle_alpha   90.00
_cell.angle_beta   90.00
_cell.angle_gamma   90.00
#
_symmetry.space_group_name_H-M   'P 1'
#
loop_
_entity.id
_entity.type
_entity.pdbx_description
1 polymer ?
#
loop_
_entity_poly.entity_id
_entity_poly.type
_entity_poly.pdbx_seq_one_letter_code
_entity_poly.pdbx_strand_id
1 'polypeptide(L)'
;MPKVKLWEVSDEFWKRVEPFIPEKKRDPEKQYQRKAGAGRKPKDPRKVFEGIIYVLRTGCQWKALPSERYGSASSVHSYFRTWLKQGFFLSLWQAGLAEYDDMEGIAWSWQSLDGTMLKAPLGGMEDAGPNPTDRGKKRGSKRHLLVDGHGVPLSLVVTGANRHDSTQVGAVLDTLVSPVPEGIKHWLYADKGYAGEPVDRQLKERGYASRVIRKKRKPGRPPKNRRWVVEAAHSWFNRFRKLLVRYEKKTESYLALLHLAAAIICWRKVAPIYG
;
A
#
# COMPACT_ATOMS: atom_id res chain seq x y z
N MET A 1 -16.35 -1.22 25.89
CA MET A 1 -15.25 -0.36 25.40
C MET A 1 -15.81 0.66 24.42
N PRO A 2 -15.43 1.94 24.48
CA PRO A 2 -15.92 2.95 23.54
C PRO A 2 -15.48 2.60 22.11
N LYS A 3 -16.40 2.68 21.13
CA LYS A 3 -16.09 2.45 19.71
C LYS A 3 -15.11 3.53 19.24
N VAL A 4 -13.86 3.14 18.99
CA VAL A 4 -12.83 4.02 18.43
C VAL A 4 -13.20 4.33 16.97
N LYS A 5 -13.24 5.60 16.58
CA LYS A 5 -13.55 5.95 15.19
C LYS A 5 -12.45 5.41 14.28
N LEU A 6 -12.78 5.05 13.03
CA LEU A 6 -11.80 4.48 12.08
C LEU A 6 -10.58 5.36 11.78
N TRP A 7 -10.67 6.66 12.10
CA TRP A 7 -9.61 7.66 11.93
C TRP A 7 -8.91 8.04 13.24
N GLU A 8 -9.19 7.33 14.33
CA GLU A 8 -8.51 7.50 15.61
C GLU A 8 -7.49 6.38 15.80
N VAL A 9 -6.37 6.73 16.41
CA VAL A 9 -5.26 5.81 16.68
C VAL A 9 -5.38 5.36 18.13
N SER A 10 -5.77 4.10 18.33
CA SER A 10 -5.78 3.47 19.64
C SER A 10 -4.35 3.37 20.19
N ASP A 11 -4.21 3.26 21.51
CA ASP A 11 -2.88 3.07 22.12
C ASP A 11 -2.21 1.79 21.62
N GLU A 12 -2.99 0.74 21.39
CA GLU A 12 -2.51 -0.53 20.87
C GLU A 12 -2.03 -0.44 19.42
N PHE A 13 -2.71 0.38 18.60
CA PHE A 13 -2.20 0.67 17.26
C PHE A 13 -0.95 1.56 17.32
N TRP A 14 -0.91 2.52 18.25
CA TRP A 14 0.26 3.39 18.43
C TRP A 14 1.51 2.60 18.85
N LYS A 15 1.40 1.65 19.77
CA LYS A 15 2.51 0.79 20.21
C LYS A 15 3.18 0.04 19.06
N ARG A 16 2.43 -0.38 18.04
CA ARG A 16 2.97 -1.01 16.82
C ARG A 16 3.71 -0.01 15.92
N VAL A 17 3.31 1.26 15.94
CA VAL A 17 3.82 2.30 15.03
C VAL A 17 5.00 3.05 15.61
N GLU A 18 4.97 3.33 16.91
CA GLU A 18 5.94 4.16 17.63
C GLU A 18 7.41 3.74 17.41
N PRO A 19 7.77 2.43 17.44
CA PRO A 19 9.16 2.00 17.22
C PRO A 19 9.73 2.36 15.84
N PHE A 20 8.86 2.60 14.85
CA PHE A 20 9.26 2.91 13.48
C PHE A 20 9.37 4.41 13.22
N ILE A 21 8.97 5.27 14.18
CA ILE A 21 9.02 6.72 14.00
C ILE A 21 10.47 7.14 13.72
N PRO A 22 10.74 7.78 12.56
CA PRO A 22 12.11 8.15 12.23
C PRO A 22 12.67 9.17 13.20
N GLU A 23 13.84 8.85 13.75
CA GLU A 23 14.57 9.78 14.61
C GLU A 23 15.11 10.97 13.81
N LYS A 24 15.01 12.15 14.41
CA LYS A 24 15.61 13.35 13.84
C LYS A 24 17.09 13.39 14.18
N LYS A 25 17.93 12.79 13.34
CA LYS A 25 19.39 12.95 13.44
C LYS A 25 19.78 14.35 12.98
N ARG A 26 20.60 15.04 13.78
CA ARG A 26 21.29 16.26 13.35
C ARG A 26 22.48 15.84 12.50
N ASP A 27 22.73 16.62 11.46
CA ASP A 27 23.89 16.47 10.60
C ASP A 27 25.13 16.92 11.41
N PRO A 28 26.06 16.02 11.76
CA PRO A 28 27.19 16.35 12.62
C PRO A 28 28.14 17.36 11.97
N GLU A 29 28.15 17.44 10.63
CA GLU A 29 29.02 18.36 9.88
C GLU A 29 28.42 19.77 9.76
N LYS A 30 27.13 19.95 10.11
CA LYS A 30 26.48 21.26 10.07
C LYS A 30 26.54 21.95 11.42
N GLN A 31 27.16 23.14 11.41
CA GLN A 31 27.11 24.03 12.56
C GLN A 31 25.73 24.71 12.64
N TYR A 32 24.90 24.26 13.57
CA TYR A 32 23.57 24.83 13.79
C TYR A 32 23.65 26.09 14.66
N GLN A 33 23.71 27.27 14.05
CA GLN A 33 23.55 28.53 14.78
C GLN A 33 22.06 28.77 15.08
N ARG A 34 21.65 28.71 16.36
CA ARG A 34 20.30 29.11 16.76
C ARG A 34 20.23 30.64 16.88
N LYS A 35 19.43 31.29 16.04
CA LYS A 35 18.98 32.66 16.34
C LYS A 35 18.08 32.64 17.59
N ALA A 36 18.11 33.70 18.39
CA ALA A 36 17.17 33.87 19.50
C ALA A 36 15.72 33.82 18.95
N GLY A 37 14.88 32.96 19.52
CA GLY A 37 13.52 32.69 19.03
C GLY A 37 13.41 31.71 17.84
N ALA A 38 14.53 31.24 17.28
CA ALA A 38 14.52 30.26 16.20
C ALA A 38 14.48 28.81 16.72
N GLY A 39 13.59 28.01 16.14
CA GLY A 39 13.46 26.58 16.41
C GLY A 39 12.18 26.24 17.18
N ARG A 40 11.06 26.12 16.45
CA ARG A 40 9.82 25.58 17.03
C ARG A 40 10.08 24.14 17.49
N LYS A 41 9.63 23.79 18.70
CA LYS A 41 9.71 22.41 19.20
C LYS A 41 9.11 21.45 18.15
N PRO A 42 9.72 20.27 17.92
CA PRO A 42 9.13 19.25 17.08
C PRO A 42 7.69 18.96 17.50
N LYS A 43 6.84 18.64 16.51
CA LYS A 43 5.49 18.19 16.83
C LYS A 43 5.58 16.80 17.44
N ASP A 44 4.65 16.51 18.35
CA ASP A 44 4.41 15.16 18.84
C ASP A 44 4.19 14.20 17.64
N PRO A 45 5.04 13.16 17.49
CA PRO A 45 4.90 12.18 16.41
C PRO A 45 3.54 11.50 16.37
N ARG A 46 2.93 11.22 17.54
CA ARG A 46 1.61 10.59 17.59
C ARG A 46 0.55 11.49 16.96
N LYS A 47 0.52 12.77 17.32
CA LYS A 47 -0.40 13.75 16.71
C LYS A 47 -0.19 13.91 15.21
N VAL A 48 1.06 13.85 14.75
CA VAL A 48 1.37 13.88 13.31
C VAL A 48 0.79 12.63 12.62
N PHE A 49 1.03 11.45 13.19
CA PHE A 49 0.54 10.19 12.65
C PHE A 49 -1.00 10.13 12.65
N GLU A 50 -1.65 10.54 13.73
CA GLU A 50 -3.12 10.69 13.81
C GLU A 50 -3.66 11.61 12.71
N GLY A 51 -2.98 12.74 12.45
CA GLY A 51 -3.34 13.64 11.35
C GLY A 51 -3.23 12.98 9.96
N ILE A 52 -2.20 12.16 9.75
CA ILE A 52 -2.02 11.38 8.50
C ILE A 52 -3.13 10.32 8.37
N ILE A 53 -3.44 9.60 9.45
CA ILE A 53 -4.54 8.63 9.49
C ILE A 53 -5.88 9.30 9.19
N TYR A 54 -6.12 10.49 9.76
CA TYR A 54 -7.32 11.27 9.48
C TYR A 54 -7.46 11.61 7.99
N VAL A 55 -6.40 12.12 7.36
CA VAL A 55 -6.39 12.40 5.92
C VAL A 55 -6.64 11.12 5.11
N LEU A 56 -5.94 10.04 5.43
CA LEU A 56 -6.05 8.75 4.74
C LEU A 56 -7.49 8.19 4.79
N ARG A 57 -8.12 8.26 5.96
CA ARG A 57 -9.46 7.69 6.21
C ARG A 57 -10.59 8.55 5.66
N THR A 58 -10.55 9.86 5.93
CA THR A 58 -11.63 10.79 5.52
C THR A 58 -11.53 11.18 4.06
N GLY A 59 -10.32 11.15 3.48
CA GLY A 59 -10.06 11.61 2.12
C GLY A 59 -10.02 13.13 1.98
N CYS A 60 -10.01 13.88 3.09
CA CYS A 60 -9.95 15.33 3.02
C CYS A 60 -8.65 15.80 2.34
N GLN A 61 -8.67 17.03 1.82
CA GLN A 61 -7.44 17.67 1.35
C GLN A 61 -6.51 17.92 2.54
N TRP A 62 -5.19 17.92 2.31
CA TRP A 62 -4.21 18.19 3.36
C TRP A 62 -4.48 19.52 4.06
N LYS A 63 -4.83 20.57 3.31
CA LYS A 63 -5.17 21.91 3.86
C LYS A 63 -6.48 21.95 4.66
N ALA A 64 -7.34 20.95 4.51
CA ALA A 64 -8.60 20.83 5.25
C ALA A 64 -8.45 20.01 6.54
N LEU A 65 -7.23 19.64 6.93
CA LEU A 65 -6.95 18.97 8.18
C LEU A 65 -7.30 19.91 9.37
N PRO A 66 -8.15 19.49 10.33
CA PRO A 66 -8.54 20.33 11.47
C PRO A 66 -7.34 20.82 12.28
N SER A 67 -7.14 22.14 12.29
CA SER A 67 -5.95 22.76 12.84
C SER A 67 -5.93 22.75 14.36
N GLU A 68 -7.12 22.72 14.96
CA GLU A 68 -7.38 22.75 16.39
C GLU A 68 -6.93 21.43 17.03
N ARG A 69 -7.06 20.31 16.30
CA ARG A 69 -6.68 18.97 16.77
C ARG A 69 -5.25 18.59 16.38
N TYR A 70 -4.86 18.79 15.12
CA TYR A 70 -3.59 18.27 14.58
C TYR A 70 -2.50 19.35 14.40
N GLY A 71 -2.86 20.62 14.67
CA GLY A 71 -2.03 21.78 14.37
C GLY A 71 -1.93 22.08 12.86
N SER A 72 -0.97 22.91 12.47
CA SER A 72 -0.79 23.30 11.07
C SER A 72 -0.70 22.11 10.11
N ALA A 73 -1.59 22.11 9.12
CA ALA A 73 -1.63 21.15 8.00
C ALA A 73 -0.30 21.08 7.24
N SER A 74 0.32 22.23 6.98
CA SER A 74 1.62 22.31 6.30
C SER A 74 2.71 21.58 7.08
N SER A 75 2.69 21.70 8.42
CA SER A 75 3.63 20.94 9.25
C SER A 75 3.36 19.44 9.18
N VAL A 76 2.11 18.98 9.32
CA VAL A 76 1.79 17.54 9.23
C VAL A 76 2.23 16.96 7.88
N HIS A 77 1.93 17.67 6.78
CA HIS A 77 2.37 17.25 5.45
C HIS A 77 3.90 17.27 5.29
N SER A 78 4.60 18.21 5.92
CA SER A 78 6.08 18.23 5.92
C SER A 78 6.67 17.01 6.63
N TYR A 79 6.11 16.61 7.78
CA TYR A 79 6.50 15.36 8.45
C TYR A 79 6.18 14.14 7.60
N PHE A 80 4.97 14.06 7.01
CA PHE A 80 4.60 12.98 6.09
C PHE A 80 5.64 12.80 4.97
N ARG A 81 6.07 13.91 4.35
CA ARG A 81 7.10 13.91 3.28
C ARG A 81 8.48 13.48 3.79
N THR A 82 8.82 13.85 5.02
CA THR A 82 10.10 13.48 5.64
C THR A 82 10.12 11.99 5.95
N TRP A 83 9.07 11.48 6.60
CA TRP A 83 8.92 10.06 6.92
C TRP A 83 8.85 9.18 5.69
N LEU A 84 8.18 9.65 4.63
CA LEU A 84 8.19 8.99 3.31
C LEU A 84 9.61 8.79 2.79
N LYS A 85 10.45 9.84 2.82
CA LYS A 85 11.83 9.75 2.33
C LYS A 85 12.70 8.82 3.18
N GLN A 86 12.32 8.61 4.43
CA GLN A 86 13.01 7.74 5.38
C GLN A 86 12.45 6.31 5.36
N GLY A 87 11.55 5.97 4.44
CA GLY A 87 11.02 4.61 4.29
C GLY A 87 9.96 4.20 5.32
N PHE A 88 9.56 5.09 6.23
CA PHE A 88 8.66 4.80 7.35
C PHE A 88 7.44 3.96 6.98
N PHE A 89 6.71 4.36 5.93
CA PHE A 89 5.46 3.69 5.56
C PHE A 89 5.68 2.29 4.99
N LEU A 90 6.80 2.06 4.29
CA LEU A 90 7.16 0.73 3.82
C LEU A 90 7.52 -0.17 5.01
N SER A 91 8.29 0.36 5.98
CA SER A 91 8.64 -0.37 7.19
C SER A 91 7.41 -0.75 8.02
N LEU A 92 6.39 0.11 8.12
CA LEU A 92 5.13 -0.26 8.77
C LEU A 92 4.42 -1.41 8.06
N TRP A 93 4.43 -1.44 6.73
CA TRP A 93 3.82 -2.54 5.98
C TRP A 93 4.59 -3.85 6.19
N GLN A 94 5.92 -3.79 6.11
CA GLN A 94 6.78 -4.94 6.40
C GLN A 94 6.54 -5.48 7.81
N ALA A 95 6.47 -4.60 8.82
CA ALA A 95 6.20 -4.99 10.20
C ALA A 95 4.81 -5.61 10.37
N GLY A 96 3.78 -5.00 9.76
CA GLY A 96 2.43 -5.56 9.82
C GLY A 96 2.30 -6.90 9.10
N LEU A 97 3.02 -7.10 8.01
CA LEU A 97 3.04 -8.38 7.31
C LEU A 97 3.82 -9.45 8.07
N ALA A 98 4.94 -9.08 8.70
CA ALA A 98 5.71 -9.99 9.55
C ALA A 98 4.87 -10.46 10.76
N GLU A 99 4.20 -9.55 11.46
CA GLU A 99 3.29 -9.90 12.56
C GLU A 99 2.14 -10.81 12.08
N TYR A 100 1.64 -10.59 10.86
CA TYR A 100 0.65 -11.49 10.25
C TYR A 100 1.20 -12.89 9.95
N ASP A 101 2.42 -12.98 9.42
CA ASP A 101 3.07 -14.25 9.15
C ASP A 101 3.34 -15.04 10.44
N ASP A 102 3.79 -14.37 11.49
CA ASP A 102 4.06 -14.98 12.79
C ASP A 102 2.79 -15.52 13.46
N MET A 103 1.67 -14.80 13.34
CA MET A 103 0.43 -15.10 14.08
C MET A 103 -0.54 -15.99 13.30
N GLU A 104 -0.68 -15.76 12.00
CA GLU A 104 -1.69 -16.40 11.14
C GLU A 104 -1.05 -17.25 10.03
N GLY A 105 0.20 -16.96 9.65
CA GLY A 105 0.90 -17.57 8.53
C GLY A 105 0.45 -17.02 7.17
N ILE A 106 1.40 -16.58 6.36
CA ILE A 106 1.12 -16.21 4.97
C ILE A 106 0.77 -17.47 4.18
N ALA A 107 -0.36 -17.44 3.46
CA ALA A 107 -0.78 -18.55 2.61
C ALA A 107 0.05 -18.63 1.31
N TRP A 108 1.30 -19.10 1.42
CA TRP A 108 2.25 -19.17 0.30
C TRP A 108 1.91 -20.20 -0.78
N SER A 109 1.03 -21.15 -0.49
CA SER A 109 0.58 -22.15 -1.47
C SER A 109 -0.14 -21.54 -2.67
N TRP A 110 -0.71 -20.33 -2.55
CA TRP A 110 -1.25 -19.60 -3.69
C TRP A 110 -1.46 -18.11 -3.41
N GLN A 111 -1.32 -17.31 -4.44
CA GLN A 111 -1.49 -15.85 -4.41
C GLN A 111 -2.47 -15.42 -5.51
N SER A 112 -3.09 -14.27 -5.32
CA SER A 112 -3.98 -13.67 -6.31
C SER A 112 -3.47 -12.29 -6.74
N LEU A 113 -3.42 -12.04 -8.05
CA LEU A 113 -2.98 -10.80 -8.66
C LEU A 113 -4.11 -10.19 -9.48
N ASP A 114 -4.35 -8.90 -9.27
CA ASP A 114 -5.22 -8.10 -10.12
C ASP A 114 -4.78 -6.63 -10.14
N GLY A 115 -5.22 -5.92 -11.17
CA GLY A 115 -4.95 -4.51 -11.41
C GLY A 115 -6.25 -3.71 -11.40
N THR A 116 -6.32 -2.64 -10.64
CA THR A 116 -7.48 -1.74 -10.61
C THR A 116 -7.14 -0.35 -11.13
N MET A 117 -8.00 0.19 -11.99
CA MET A 117 -7.87 1.55 -12.54
C MET A 117 -8.48 2.59 -11.60
N LEU A 118 -7.75 3.67 -11.40
CA LEU A 118 -8.09 4.77 -10.50
C LEU A 118 -8.00 6.09 -11.26
N LYS A 119 -8.93 7.00 -10.97
CA LYS A 119 -8.85 8.38 -11.49
C LYS A 119 -7.66 9.08 -10.85
N ALA A 120 -6.85 9.77 -11.65
CA ALA A 120 -5.67 10.49 -11.18
C ALA A 120 -5.66 11.94 -11.75
N PRO A 121 -6.63 12.79 -11.36
CA PRO A 121 -6.81 14.12 -11.97
C PRO A 121 -5.59 15.04 -11.79
N LEU A 122 -4.78 14.83 -10.75
CA LEU A 122 -3.59 15.61 -10.46
C LEU A 122 -2.28 14.83 -10.68
N GLY A 123 -2.35 13.62 -11.22
CA GLY A 123 -1.19 12.75 -11.43
C GLY A 123 -0.18 13.36 -12.41
N GLY A 124 1.11 13.28 -12.06
CA GLY A 124 2.23 13.69 -12.91
C GLY A 124 2.31 12.90 -14.23
N MET A 125 3.02 13.46 -15.23
CA MET A 125 3.12 12.90 -16.59
C MET A 125 3.79 11.51 -16.65
N GLU A 126 4.70 11.20 -15.72
CA GLU A 126 5.50 9.97 -15.74
C GLU A 126 4.71 8.73 -15.28
N ASP A 127 3.72 8.90 -14.39
CA ASP A 127 3.05 7.80 -13.66
C ASP A 127 1.51 7.84 -13.71
N ALA A 128 0.95 8.80 -14.46
CA ALA A 128 -0.47 8.86 -14.78
C ALA A 128 -0.62 8.96 -16.30
N GLY A 129 -1.24 7.95 -16.89
CA GLY A 129 -1.39 7.82 -18.35
C GLY A 129 -2.82 8.12 -18.80
N PRO A 130 -3.03 8.26 -20.13
CA PRO A 130 -4.37 8.32 -20.71
C PRO A 130 -5.18 7.10 -20.24
N ASN A 131 -6.37 7.33 -19.71
CA ASN A 131 -7.22 6.24 -19.27
C ASN A 131 -7.96 5.61 -20.47
N PRO A 132 -7.70 4.34 -20.82
CA PRO A 132 -8.33 3.72 -21.98
C PRO A 132 -9.85 3.60 -21.83
N THR A 133 -10.37 3.49 -20.60
CA THR A 133 -11.83 3.36 -20.38
C THR A 133 -12.60 4.66 -20.64
N ASP A 134 -11.91 5.80 -20.76
CA ASP A 134 -12.53 7.08 -21.12
C ASP A 134 -11.97 7.67 -22.42
N ARG A 135 -11.35 6.84 -23.25
CA ARG A 135 -10.68 7.22 -24.52
C ARG A 135 -9.56 8.24 -24.32
N GLY A 136 -8.86 8.17 -23.18
CA GLY A 136 -7.73 9.04 -22.86
C GLY A 136 -8.11 10.46 -22.44
N LYS A 137 -9.40 10.74 -22.23
CA LYS A 137 -9.90 12.07 -21.85
C LYS A 137 -9.51 12.44 -20.42
N LYS A 138 -9.33 11.46 -19.54
CA LYS A 138 -8.86 11.70 -18.16
C LYS A 138 -7.60 10.91 -17.88
N ARG A 139 -6.80 11.45 -16.98
CA ARG A 139 -5.61 10.78 -16.48
C ARG A 139 -6.00 9.74 -15.45
N GLY A 140 -5.35 8.58 -15.53
CA GLY A 140 -5.54 7.49 -14.59
C GLY A 140 -4.22 6.85 -14.18
N SER A 141 -4.28 6.18 -13.04
CA SER A 141 -3.25 5.25 -12.61
C SER A 141 -3.87 3.87 -12.42
N LYS A 142 -3.03 2.85 -12.46
CA LYS A 142 -3.39 1.48 -12.11
C LYS A 142 -2.65 1.09 -10.85
N ARG A 143 -3.36 0.45 -9.92
CA ARG A 143 -2.78 -0.22 -8.76
C ARG A 143 -2.82 -1.72 -9.02
N HIS A 144 -1.66 -2.33 -9.16
CA HIS A 144 -1.49 -3.77 -9.24
C HIS A 144 -1.22 -4.28 -7.83
N LEU A 145 -1.98 -5.26 -7.39
CA LEU A 145 -1.91 -5.78 -6.03
C LEU A 145 -1.76 -7.29 -6.08
N LEU A 146 -0.75 -7.81 -5.39
CA LEU A 146 -0.63 -9.21 -5.08
C LEU A 146 -1.06 -9.45 -3.63
N VAL A 147 -1.89 -10.45 -3.43
CA VAL A 147 -2.31 -10.88 -2.09
C VAL A 147 -2.13 -12.37 -1.91
N ASP A 148 -2.00 -12.77 -0.65
CA ASP A 148 -2.01 -14.18 -0.27
C ASP A 148 -3.41 -14.80 -0.35
N GLY A 149 -3.52 -16.05 0.11
CA GLY A 149 -4.78 -16.78 0.14
C GLY A 149 -5.88 -16.19 1.04
N HIS A 150 -5.54 -15.32 1.98
CA HIS A 150 -6.45 -14.66 2.91
C HIS A 150 -6.70 -13.19 2.54
N GLY A 151 -6.05 -12.69 1.49
CA GLY A 151 -6.18 -11.33 0.98
C GLY A 151 -5.20 -10.33 1.59
N VAL A 152 -4.23 -10.78 2.39
CA VAL A 152 -3.20 -9.87 2.94
C VAL A 152 -2.34 -9.33 1.80
N PRO A 153 -2.07 -8.01 1.73
CA PRO A 153 -1.19 -7.44 0.72
C PRO A 153 0.26 -7.93 0.85
N LEU A 154 0.79 -8.56 -0.21
CA LEU A 154 2.17 -9.04 -0.29
C LEU A 154 3.08 -8.14 -1.13
N SER A 155 2.53 -7.53 -2.19
CA SER A 155 3.25 -6.55 -3.02
C SER A 155 2.28 -5.61 -3.74
N LEU A 156 2.79 -4.44 -4.13
CA LEU A 156 1.98 -3.39 -4.73
C LEU A 156 2.82 -2.55 -5.68
N VAL A 157 2.29 -2.33 -6.89
CA VAL A 157 2.89 -1.44 -7.90
C VAL A 157 1.84 -0.45 -8.41
N VAL A 158 2.27 0.79 -8.64
CA VAL A 158 1.44 1.82 -9.28
C VAL A 158 2.03 2.18 -10.63
N THR A 159 1.20 2.13 -11.68
CA THR A 159 1.60 2.54 -13.04
C THR A 159 0.62 3.53 -13.64
N GLY A 160 0.96 4.13 -14.78
CA GLY A 160 -0.01 4.84 -15.62
C GLY A 160 -1.12 3.90 -16.14
N ALA A 161 -2.32 4.44 -16.36
CA ALA A 161 -3.48 3.67 -16.82
C ALA A 161 -3.33 3.02 -18.21
N ASN A 162 -2.42 3.53 -19.03
CA ASN A 162 -2.12 3.02 -20.37
C ASN A 162 -1.22 1.77 -20.36
N ARG A 163 -0.65 1.38 -19.21
CA ARG A 163 0.16 0.16 -19.13
C ARG A 163 -0.72 -1.08 -19.10
N HIS A 164 -0.36 -2.09 -19.90
CA HIS A 164 -1.01 -3.39 -19.88
C HIS A 164 -0.68 -4.14 -18.60
N ASP A 165 -1.68 -4.77 -17.99
CA ASP A 165 -1.50 -5.38 -16.67
C ASP A 165 -0.56 -6.60 -16.73
N SER A 166 -0.58 -7.35 -17.84
CA SER A 166 0.32 -8.48 -18.09
C SER A 166 1.80 -8.11 -18.05
N THR A 167 2.17 -6.88 -18.43
CA THR A 167 3.58 -6.47 -18.44
C THR A 167 4.08 -6.07 -17.05
N GLN A 168 3.20 -6.03 -16.04
CA GLN A 168 3.55 -5.61 -14.68
C GLN A 168 3.75 -6.79 -13.73
N VAL A 169 3.55 -8.04 -14.17
CA VAL A 169 3.68 -9.24 -13.32
C VAL A 169 5.07 -9.34 -12.68
N GLY A 170 6.13 -9.15 -13.48
CA GLY A 170 7.51 -9.17 -12.97
C GLY A 170 7.73 -8.12 -11.88
N ALA A 171 7.39 -6.86 -12.18
CA ALA A 171 7.52 -5.76 -11.23
C ALA A 171 6.75 -5.99 -9.92
N VAL A 172 5.55 -6.59 -9.99
CA VAL A 172 4.77 -6.92 -8.80
C VAL A 172 5.43 -8.02 -7.98
N LEU A 173 6.00 -9.04 -8.61
CA LEU A 173 6.70 -10.11 -7.89
C LEU A 173 8.06 -9.64 -7.34
N ASP A 174 8.74 -8.72 -8.02
CA ASP A 174 10.03 -8.15 -7.57
C ASP A 174 9.89 -7.19 -6.37
N THR A 175 8.67 -6.75 -6.07
CA THR A 175 8.36 -5.80 -4.98
C THR A 175 7.67 -6.45 -3.79
N LEU A 176 7.81 -7.78 -3.65
CA LEU A 176 7.38 -8.50 -2.46
C LEU A 176 8.03 -7.92 -1.21
N VAL A 177 7.20 -7.68 -0.19
CA VAL A 177 7.64 -7.07 1.08
C VAL A 177 8.05 -8.10 2.13
N SER A 178 7.90 -9.39 1.83
CA SER A 178 8.39 -10.52 2.63
C SER A 178 9.13 -11.51 1.74
N PRO A 179 10.19 -12.18 2.23
CA PRO A 179 10.86 -13.25 1.51
C PRO A 179 9.88 -14.37 1.11
N VAL A 180 10.08 -14.92 -0.09
CA VAL A 180 9.31 -16.07 -0.56
C VAL A 180 9.95 -17.34 -0.02
N PRO A 181 9.22 -18.22 0.70
CA PRO A 181 9.79 -19.45 1.21
C PRO A 181 10.07 -20.45 0.08
N GLU A 182 11.24 -21.09 0.15
CA GLU A 182 11.63 -22.13 -0.79
C GLU A 182 10.93 -23.47 -0.51
N GLY A 183 11.01 -24.40 -1.47
CA GLY A 183 10.46 -25.76 -1.30
C GLY A 183 8.94 -25.87 -1.38
N ILE A 184 8.22 -24.75 -1.48
CA ILE A 184 6.77 -24.70 -1.66
C ILE A 184 6.44 -24.32 -3.10
N LYS A 185 5.42 -24.95 -3.67
CA LYS A 185 4.91 -24.54 -4.99
C LYS A 185 3.99 -23.35 -4.84
N HIS A 186 4.40 -22.19 -5.35
CA HIS A 186 3.58 -20.98 -5.39
C HIS A 186 2.67 -20.97 -6.61
N TRP A 187 1.37 -20.85 -6.41
CA TRP A 187 0.39 -20.76 -7.50
C TRP A 187 -0.13 -19.33 -7.66
N LEU A 188 0.08 -18.71 -8.82
CA LEU A 188 -0.48 -17.38 -9.10
C LEU A 188 -1.83 -17.47 -9.83
N TYR A 189 -2.85 -16.84 -9.23
CA TYR A 189 -4.18 -16.68 -9.83
C TYR A 189 -4.34 -15.26 -10.33
N ALA A 190 -4.64 -15.11 -11.61
CA ALA A 190 -4.87 -13.81 -12.24
C ALA A 190 -5.94 -13.93 -13.33
N ASP A 191 -6.48 -12.80 -13.78
CA ASP A 191 -7.43 -12.79 -14.90
C ASP A 191 -6.77 -13.22 -16.23
N LYS A 192 -7.59 -13.55 -17.24
CA LYS A 192 -7.15 -13.93 -18.58
C LYS A 192 -6.27 -12.85 -19.23
N GLY A 193 -6.43 -11.58 -18.84
CA GLY A 193 -5.54 -10.50 -19.28
C GLY A 193 -4.06 -10.72 -18.93
N TYR A 194 -3.77 -11.57 -17.95
CA TYR A 194 -2.41 -11.97 -17.54
C TYR A 194 -1.95 -13.27 -18.21
N ALA A 195 -2.59 -13.72 -19.30
CA ALA A 195 -2.17 -14.90 -20.05
C ALA A 195 -1.09 -14.56 -21.08
N GLY A 196 -0.13 -15.46 -21.28
CA GLY A 196 0.79 -15.42 -22.42
C GLY A 196 2.17 -15.96 -22.07
N GLU A 197 2.94 -16.31 -23.10
CA GLU A 197 4.32 -16.81 -22.93
C GLU A 197 5.24 -15.82 -22.19
N PRO A 198 5.17 -14.49 -22.41
CA PRO A 198 5.95 -13.54 -21.61
C PRO A 198 5.61 -13.58 -20.11
N VAL A 199 4.33 -13.71 -19.75
CA VAL A 199 3.92 -13.83 -18.34
C VAL A 199 4.38 -15.17 -17.77
N ASP A 200 4.17 -16.27 -18.49
CA ASP A 200 4.58 -17.60 -18.04
C ASP A 200 6.10 -17.67 -17.78
N ARG A 201 6.91 -16.96 -18.59
CA ARG A 201 8.36 -16.81 -18.38
C ARG A 201 8.69 -16.03 -17.10
N GLN A 202 8.09 -14.86 -16.90
CA GLN A 202 8.29 -14.04 -15.69
C GLN A 202 7.94 -14.79 -14.40
N LEU A 203 6.90 -15.64 -14.44
CA LEU A 203 6.51 -16.49 -13.33
C LEU A 203 7.53 -17.58 -13.05
N LYS A 204 7.98 -18.28 -14.10
CA LYS A 204 8.96 -19.37 -13.97
C LYS A 204 10.29 -18.86 -13.41
N GLU A 205 10.76 -17.70 -13.86
CA GLU A 205 12.00 -17.06 -13.38
C GLU A 205 12.00 -16.78 -11.88
N ARG A 206 10.80 -16.64 -11.27
CA ARG A 206 10.63 -16.29 -9.84
C ARG A 206 10.08 -17.45 -9.01
N GLY A 207 10.09 -18.67 -9.54
CA GLY A 207 9.61 -19.85 -8.83
C GLY A 207 8.08 -19.98 -8.71
N TYR A 208 7.31 -19.16 -9.45
CA TYR A 208 5.85 -19.23 -9.48
C TYR A 208 5.35 -20.17 -10.58
N ALA A 209 4.38 -21.01 -10.22
CA ALA A 209 3.57 -21.75 -11.17
C ALA A 209 2.35 -20.92 -11.60
N SER A 210 2.23 -20.68 -12.90
CA SER A 210 1.09 -19.98 -13.50
C SER A 210 -0.21 -20.77 -13.36
N ARG A 211 -1.26 -20.11 -12.85
CA ARG A 211 -2.65 -20.55 -12.99
C ARG A 211 -3.50 -19.46 -13.65
N VAL A 212 -3.09 -19.02 -14.83
CA VAL A 212 -3.99 -18.25 -15.71
C VAL A 212 -5.04 -19.20 -16.28
N ILE A 213 -6.33 -18.87 -16.16
CA ILE A 213 -7.44 -19.75 -16.57
C ILE A 213 -7.37 -20.03 -18.09
N ARG A 214 -6.72 -21.13 -18.48
CA ARG A 214 -6.92 -21.80 -19.77
C ARG A 214 -8.05 -22.83 -19.58
N LYS A 215 -9.04 -22.82 -20.47
CA LYS A 215 -10.40 -23.42 -20.38
C LYS A 215 -10.54 -24.87 -19.82
N LYS A 216 -9.49 -25.69 -19.64
CA LYS A 216 -9.64 -27.12 -19.29
C LYS A 216 -8.95 -27.51 -17.96
N ARG A 217 -9.67 -28.28 -17.13
CA ARG A 217 -9.25 -28.82 -15.82
C ARG A 217 -8.38 -30.08 -16.03
N LYS A 218 -7.27 -30.21 -15.31
CA LYS A 218 -6.58 -31.50 -15.06
C LYS A 218 -6.85 -31.94 -13.60
N PRO A 219 -6.91 -33.25 -13.29
CA PRO A 219 -7.07 -33.77 -11.93
C PRO A 219 -5.92 -33.31 -10.99
N GLY A 220 -6.18 -33.22 -9.68
CA GLY A 220 -5.18 -32.79 -8.66
C GLY A 220 -5.02 -31.27 -8.46
N ARG A 221 -5.93 -30.45 -9.00
CA ARG A 221 -5.84 -28.97 -8.93
C ARG A 221 -6.79 -28.36 -7.88
N PRO A 222 -6.36 -27.32 -7.12
CA PRO A 222 -7.20 -26.60 -6.16
C PRO A 222 -8.44 -25.93 -6.83
N PRO A 223 -9.45 -25.44 -6.07
CA PRO A 223 -10.67 -24.84 -6.64
C PRO A 223 -10.43 -23.63 -7.57
N LYS A 224 -11.41 -23.36 -8.45
CA LYS A 224 -11.32 -22.51 -9.66
C LYS A 224 -11.45 -20.99 -9.41
N ASN A 225 -11.93 -20.55 -8.25
CA ASN A 225 -12.47 -19.21 -8.04
C ASN A 225 -11.76 -18.44 -6.90
N ARG A 226 -10.44 -18.27 -6.96
CA ARG A 226 -9.71 -17.56 -5.89
C ARG A 226 -9.41 -16.08 -6.18
N ARG A 227 -9.81 -15.59 -7.38
CA ARG A 227 -9.64 -14.19 -7.80
C ARG A 227 -10.42 -13.18 -6.96
N TRP A 228 -11.57 -13.56 -6.40
CA TRP A 228 -12.37 -12.66 -5.57
C TRP A 228 -11.59 -12.14 -4.34
N VAL A 229 -10.51 -12.83 -3.92
CA VAL A 229 -9.70 -12.44 -2.77
C VAL A 229 -8.94 -11.15 -3.03
N VAL A 230 -8.32 -10.98 -4.21
CA VAL A 230 -7.65 -9.70 -4.56
C VAL A 230 -8.67 -8.59 -4.84
N GLU A 231 -9.83 -8.93 -5.41
CA GLU A 231 -10.93 -7.98 -5.58
C GLU A 231 -11.46 -7.47 -4.22
N ALA A 232 -11.59 -8.37 -3.24
CA ALA A 232 -11.94 -8.01 -1.86
C ALA A 232 -10.87 -7.12 -1.22
N ALA A 233 -9.59 -7.44 -1.42
CA ALA A 233 -8.49 -6.60 -0.94
C ALA A 233 -8.52 -5.20 -1.57
N HIS A 234 -8.76 -5.08 -2.88
CA HIS A 234 -9.00 -3.79 -3.52
C HIS A 234 -10.17 -3.02 -2.88
N SER A 235 -11.26 -3.71 -2.54
CA SER A 235 -12.37 -3.12 -1.78
C SER A 235 -11.96 -2.63 -0.40
N TRP A 236 -11.07 -3.34 0.31
CA TRP A 236 -10.52 -2.88 1.59
C TRP A 236 -9.70 -1.59 1.45
N PHE A 237 -8.85 -1.49 0.42
CA PHE A 237 -8.15 -0.24 0.09
C PHE A 237 -9.13 0.90 -0.23
N ASN A 238 -10.26 0.61 -0.87
CA ASN A 238 -11.29 1.60 -1.19
C ASN A 238 -11.99 2.16 0.06
N ARG A 239 -11.92 1.48 1.21
CA ARG A 239 -12.41 2.00 2.50
C ARG A 239 -11.53 3.12 3.07
N PHE A 240 -10.36 3.37 2.51
CA PHE A 240 -9.55 4.55 2.79
C PHE A 240 -9.87 5.60 1.73
N ARG A 241 -10.75 6.55 2.06
CA ARG A 241 -11.34 7.47 1.06
C ARG A 241 -10.30 8.25 0.27
N LYS A 242 -9.13 8.53 0.87
CA LYS A 242 -8.01 9.20 0.22
C LYS A 242 -7.44 8.44 -0.98
N LEU A 243 -7.67 7.13 -1.04
CA LEU A 243 -7.14 6.24 -2.07
C LEU A 243 -8.10 5.98 -3.24
N LEU A 244 -9.40 6.31 -3.09
CA LEU A 244 -10.42 6.11 -4.13
C LEU A 244 -10.13 6.89 -5.41
N VAL A 245 -9.61 8.10 -5.25
CA VAL A 245 -9.15 8.97 -6.34
C VAL A 245 -7.76 9.46 -5.97
N ARG A 246 -6.81 9.26 -6.88
CA ARG A 246 -5.43 9.71 -6.68
C ARG A 246 -5.36 11.22 -6.92
N TYR A 247 -5.50 11.99 -5.83
CA TYR A 247 -5.21 13.42 -5.83
C TYR A 247 -3.74 13.74 -5.53
N GLU A 248 -2.97 12.77 -5.05
CA GLU A 248 -1.55 12.96 -4.80
C GLU A 248 -0.79 13.11 -6.13
N LYS A 249 -0.17 14.29 -6.30
CA LYS A 249 0.57 14.64 -7.52
C LYS A 249 1.76 13.71 -7.76
N LYS A 250 2.53 13.45 -6.70
CA LYS A 250 3.74 12.62 -6.74
C LYS A 250 3.42 11.16 -6.41
N THR A 251 4.00 10.24 -7.17
CA THR A 251 3.76 8.79 -7.00
C THR A 251 4.27 8.27 -5.67
N GLU A 252 5.45 8.74 -5.22
CA GLU A 252 5.98 8.44 -3.89
C GLU A 252 4.98 8.77 -2.76
N SER A 253 4.27 9.91 -2.84
CA SER A 253 3.27 10.30 -1.83
C SER A 253 2.07 9.36 -1.87
N TYR A 254 1.65 8.95 -3.07
CA TYR A 254 0.55 8.00 -3.20
C TYR A 254 0.93 6.61 -2.71
N LEU A 255 2.13 6.12 -3.06
CA LEU A 255 2.67 4.85 -2.58
C LEU A 255 2.81 4.81 -1.06
N ALA A 256 3.30 5.89 -0.45
CA ALA A 256 3.36 5.99 1.02
C ALA A 256 1.99 5.80 1.69
N LEU A 257 0.93 6.42 1.14
CA LEU A 257 -0.44 6.23 1.65
C LEU A 257 -0.97 4.81 1.40
N LEU A 258 -0.56 4.18 0.30
CA LEU A 258 -0.90 2.78 0.00
C LEU A 258 -0.19 1.82 0.95
N HIS A 259 1.11 2.00 1.22
CA HIS A 259 1.84 1.19 2.18
C HIS A 259 1.24 1.32 3.58
N LEU A 260 0.87 2.54 3.99
CA LEU A 260 0.17 2.73 5.26
C LEU A 260 -1.18 1.99 5.32
N ALA A 261 -1.95 2.02 4.23
CA ALA A 261 -3.20 1.26 4.14
C ALA A 261 -2.95 -0.26 4.17
N ALA A 262 -1.89 -0.73 3.51
CA ALA A 262 -1.48 -2.14 3.50
C ALA A 262 -1.08 -2.61 4.90
N ALA A 263 -0.26 -1.84 5.63
CA ALA A 263 0.10 -2.12 7.03
C ALA A 263 -1.15 -2.28 7.92
N ILE A 264 -2.09 -1.34 7.81
CA ILE A 264 -3.36 -1.36 8.54
C ILE A 264 -4.21 -2.59 8.16
N ILE A 265 -4.20 -3.01 6.89
CA ILE A 265 -4.90 -4.23 6.46
C ILE A 265 -4.25 -5.47 7.09
N CYS A 266 -2.91 -5.56 7.11
CA CYS A 266 -2.18 -6.68 7.71
C CYS A 266 -2.50 -6.79 9.20
N TRP A 267 -2.36 -5.71 9.97
CA TRP A 267 -2.67 -5.74 11.40
C TRP A 267 -4.13 -6.08 11.71
N ARG A 268 -5.08 -5.68 10.85
CA ARG A 268 -6.50 -6.06 11.00
C ARG A 268 -6.77 -7.54 10.78
N LYS A 269 -5.86 -8.26 10.11
CA LYS A 269 -5.94 -9.71 9.92
C LYS A 269 -5.48 -10.47 11.16
N VAL A 270 -4.61 -9.87 11.97
CA VAL A 270 -4.14 -10.42 13.25
C VAL A 270 -5.11 -10.08 14.39
N ALA A 271 -5.45 -8.80 14.54
CA ALA A 271 -6.29 -8.33 15.64
C ALA A 271 -7.10 -7.08 15.28
N PRO A 272 -8.24 -6.84 15.96
CA PRO A 272 -8.94 -5.56 15.84
C PRO A 272 -8.07 -4.40 16.36
N ILE A 273 -7.49 -3.62 15.44
CA ILE A 273 -6.76 -2.38 15.79
C ILE A 273 -7.67 -1.16 15.98
N TYR A 274 -8.94 -1.30 15.61
CA TYR A 274 -10.03 -0.36 15.88
C TYR A 274 -11.10 -1.10 16.70
N GLY A 275 -11.67 -0.43 17.70
CA GLY A 275 -12.76 -0.98 18.51
C GLY A 275 -14.09 -1.12 17.77
#